data_AF-A0A673JTC9-F1
#
_entry.id   AF-A0A673JTC9-F1
#
_cell.length_a   1.000
_cell.length_b   1.000
_cell.length_c   1.000
_cell.angle_alpha   90.00
_cell.angle_beta   90.00
_cell.angle_gamma   90.00
#
_symmetry.space_group_name_H-M   'P 1'
#
loop_
_entity.id
_entity.type
_entity.pdbx_description
1 polymer ?
#
loop_
_entity_poly.entity_id
_entity_poly.type
_entity_poly.pdbx_seq_one_letter_code
_entity_poly.pdbx_strand_id
1 'polypeptide(L)'
;GWQNRWSAVVIKMNYECCFISDVPVPNITVFRQMEDRERVIVMCSFGRRLIESSFQLSLKSKYNYTLKNPLCYSSEKCVFKVKGSPPVSFACVHQIDSVMNRQSETYTYNHHEEGVSSFYICFSSFIAVGLIIMTVAVIMATIRK
;
A
#
# COMPACT_ATOMS: atom_id res chain seq x y z
N GLY A 1 -8.43 -21.34 -0.46
CA GLY A 1 -7.29 -20.64 -1.07
C GLY A 1 -7.36 -19.18 -0.75
N TRP A 2 -6.58 -18.71 0.22
CA TRP A 2 -6.52 -17.33 0.71
C TRP A 2 -5.04 -16.98 0.80
N GLN A 3 -4.40 -16.53 -0.29
CA GLN A 3 -2.94 -16.37 -0.25
C GLN A 3 -2.40 -15.12 -0.97
N ASN A 4 -3.24 -14.20 -1.43
CA ASN A 4 -2.77 -13.03 -2.20
C ASN A 4 -3.66 -11.79 -2.05
N ARG A 5 -4.12 -11.44 -0.85
CA ARG A 5 -4.91 -10.22 -0.67
C ARG A 5 -3.99 -8.99 -0.54
N TRP A 6 -3.97 -8.18 -1.59
CA TRP A 6 -3.23 -6.91 -1.64
C TRP A 6 -4.20 -5.73 -1.52
N SER A 7 -3.80 -4.70 -0.79
CA SER A 7 -4.52 -3.44 -0.74
C SER A 7 -3.71 -2.35 -1.41
N ALA A 8 -4.32 -1.69 -2.39
CA ALA A 8 -3.74 -0.52 -3.04
C ALA A 8 -4.02 0.70 -2.18
N VAL A 9 -2.97 1.37 -1.71
CA VAL A 9 -3.06 2.71 -1.15
C VAL A 9 -2.60 3.67 -2.24
N VAL A 10 -3.58 4.30 -2.88
CA VAL A 10 -3.32 5.31 -3.91
C VAL A 10 -2.94 6.60 -3.19
N ILE A 11 -1.68 7.00 -3.33
CA ILE A 11 -1.22 8.31 -2.86
C ILE A 11 -1.48 9.31 -4.00
N LYS A 12 -1.94 10.49 -3.60
CA LYS A 12 -2.63 11.50 -4.39
C LYS A 12 -1.90 11.85 -5.70
N MET A 13 -2.66 12.01 -6.77
CA MET A 13 -2.19 12.61 -8.02
C MET A 13 -2.14 14.14 -7.85
N ASN A 14 -0.96 14.72 -7.69
CA ASN A 14 -0.81 16.17 -7.88
C ASN A 14 -0.60 16.45 -9.37
N TYR A 15 -1.63 16.97 -10.00
CA TYR A 15 -1.51 17.71 -11.26
C TYR A 15 -1.19 19.16 -10.91
N GLU A 16 0.09 19.46 -10.67
CA GLU A 16 0.53 20.86 -10.71
C GLU A 16 0.50 21.32 -12.17
N CYS A 17 -0.61 21.96 -12.54
CA CYS A 17 -0.68 22.81 -13.71
C CYS A 17 -0.04 24.16 -13.33
N CYS A 18 0.77 24.70 -14.25
CA CYS A 18 1.56 25.94 -14.14
C CYS A 18 3.01 25.80 -13.64
N PHE A 19 3.84 25.05 -14.34
CA PHE A 19 5.18 25.48 -14.77
C PHE A 19 5.53 24.68 -16.03
N ILE A 20 5.86 25.35 -17.14
CA ILE A 20 6.26 24.70 -18.39
C ILE A 20 7.63 24.04 -18.16
N SER A 21 7.60 22.82 -17.65
CA SER A 21 8.64 21.83 -17.87
C SER A 21 7.92 20.70 -18.60
N ASP A 22 8.39 20.34 -19.79
CA ASP A 22 7.79 19.28 -20.62
C ASP A 22 7.80 17.88 -19.97
N VAL A 23 8.28 17.78 -18.72
CA VAL A 23 8.39 16.54 -17.97
C VAL A 23 7.47 16.56 -16.73
N PRO A 24 6.49 15.66 -16.66
CA PRO A 24 5.58 15.58 -15.53
C PRO A 24 6.27 15.05 -14.26
N VAL A 25 5.74 15.44 -13.09
CA VAL A 25 6.19 14.92 -11.79
C VAL A 25 5.76 13.45 -11.67
N PRO A 26 6.63 12.55 -11.18
CA PRO A 26 6.26 11.14 -11.03
C PRO A 26 5.19 10.94 -9.95
N ASN A 27 4.25 10.05 -10.23
CA ASN A 27 3.24 9.59 -9.30
C ASN A 27 3.67 8.28 -8.63
N ILE A 28 3.32 8.10 -7.36
CA ILE A 28 3.65 6.93 -6.56
C ILE A 28 2.37 6.20 -6.13
N THR A 29 2.34 4.89 -6.32
CA THR A 29 1.27 4.00 -5.83
C THR A 29 1.89 2.88 -5.04
N VAL A 30 1.39 2.64 -3.83
CA VAL A 30 1.97 1.65 -2.93
C VAL A 30 0.94 0.56 -2.64
N PHE A 31 1.31 -0.68 -2.96
CA PHE A 31 0.51 -1.86 -2.70
C PHE A 31 1.10 -2.61 -1.50
N ARG A 32 0.27 -2.80 -0.49
CA ARG A 32 0.62 -3.50 0.74
C ARG A 32 0.03 -4.91 0.73
N GLN A 33 0.81 -5.90 1.16
CA GLN A 33 0.27 -7.23 1.42
C GLN A 33 -0.44 -7.24 2.78
N MET A 34 -1.65 -7.80 2.84
CA MET A 34 -2.40 -7.87 4.11
C MET A 34 -1.79 -8.88 5.10
N GLU A 35 -1.24 -9.99 4.60
CA GLU A 35 -0.67 -11.07 5.42
C GLU A 35 0.80 -10.82 5.81
N ASP A 36 1.64 -10.34 4.89
CA ASP A 36 3.06 -10.04 5.12
C ASP A 36 3.29 -8.53 5.08
N ARG A 37 3.19 -7.89 6.26
CA ARG A 37 3.26 -6.44 6.41
C ARG A 37 4.64 -5.85 6.10
N GLU A 38 5.65 -6.69 5.84
CA GLU A 38 6.99 -6.29 5.42
C GLU A 38 7.15 -6.21 3.90
N ARG A 39 6.24 -6.84 3.13
CA ARG A 39 6.30 -6.84 1.67
C ARG A 39 5.40 -5.76 1.09
N VAL A 40 6.05 -4.87 0.35
CA VAL A 40 5.41 -3.72 -0.28
C VAL A 40 5.83 -3.69 -1.75
N ILE A 41 4.88 -3.44 -2.63
CA ILE A 41 5.13 -3.19 -4.04
C ILE A 41 4.91 -1.71 -4.28
N VAL A 42 5.94 -1.01 -4.75
CA VAL A 42 5.86 0.41 -5.10
C VAL A 42 5.84 0.53 -6.61
N MET A 43 4.79 1.13 -7.16
CA MET A 43 4.67 1.45 -8.56
C MET A 43 4.88 2.96 -8.75
N CYS A 44 5.86 3.31 -9.56
CA CYS A 44 6.14 4.67 -9.98
C CYS A 44 5.62 4.89 -11.40
N SER A 45 4.88 5.97 -11.61
CA SER A 45 4.35 6.38 -12.91
C SER A 45 4.94 7.74 -13.28
N PHE A 46 5.79 7.76 -14.29
CA PHE A 46 6.61 8.91 -14.67
C PHE A 46 6.02 9.76 -15.78
N GLY A 47 4.93 9.32 -16.42
CA GLY A 47 4.21 10.04 -17.47
C GLY A 47 4.95 10.15 -18.81
N ARG A 48 6.27 10.34 -18.82
CA ARG A 48 7.10 10.33 -20.03
C ARG A 48 8.54 9.90 -19.73
N ARG A 49 9.14 9.10 -20.62
CA ARG A 49 10.56 8.71 -20.57
C ARG A 49 11.34 9.39 -21.68
N LEU A 50 12.42 10.05 -21.32
CA LEU A 50 13.42 10.58 -22.25
C LEU A 50 14.58 9.58 -22.37
N ILE A 51 15.39 9.70 -23.43
CA ILE A 51 16.51 8.78 -23.71
C ILE A 51 17.50 8.74 -22.53
N GLU A 52 17.72 9.88 -21.88
CA GLU A 52 18.61 10.04 -20.72
C GLU A 52 17.87 9.95 -19.37
N SER A 53 16.67 9.36 -19.34
CA SER A 53 15.92 9.16 -18.10
C SER A 53 16.38 7.92 -17.34
N SER A 54 16.75 8.11 -16.07
CA SER A 54 16.88 7.04 -15.09
C SER A 54 15.76 7.14 -14.04
N PHE A 55 15.18 5.98 -13.71
CA PHE A 55 14.08 5.88 -12.76
C PHE A 55 14.56 5.15 -11.52
N GLN A 56 14.46 5.82 -10.38
CA GLN A 56 14.96 5.31 -9.12
C GLN A 56 13.87 5.41 -8.05
N LEU A 57 13.94 4.52 -7.06
CA LEU A 57 13.13 4.60 -5.87
C LEU A 57 14.02 5.08 -4.71
N SER A 58 13.76 6.28 -4.22
CA SER A 58 14.35 6.76 -2.97
C SER A 58 13.60 6.10 -1.81
N LEU A 59 14.33 5.29 -1.05
CA LEU A 59 13.79 4.59 0.11
C LEU A 59 14.56 5.02 1.37
N LYS A 60 13.82 5.50 2.38
CA LYS A 60 14.35 5.80 3.72
C LYS A 60 13.68 4.88 4.74
N SER A 61 14.47 4.03 5.40
CA SER A 61 14.00 3.19 6.49
C SER A 61 14.97 3.28 7.67
N LYS A 62 14.43 3.12 8.88
CA LYS A 62 15.23 2.95 10.10
C LYS A 62 15.84 1.53 10.19
N TYR A 63 15.23 0.57 9.51
CA TYR A 63 15.59 -0.84 9.57
C TYR A 63 16.19 -1.31 8.25
N ASN A 64 16.79 -2.51 8.28
CA ASN A 64 17.30 -3.14 7.08
C ASN A 64 16.15 -3.43 6.10
N TYR A 65 16.39 -3.11 4.83
CA TYR A 65 15.44 -3.36 3.75
C TYR A 65 16.15 -4.06 2.60
N THR A 66 15.36 -4.77 1.81
CA THR A 66 15.81 -5.32 0.52
C THR A 66 14.98 -4.69 -0.59
N LEU A 67 15.68 -4.12 -1.56
CA LEU A 67 15.10 -3.54 -2.76
C LEU A 67 15.51 -4.42 -3.94
N LYS A 68 14.52 -4.96 -4.67
CA LYS A 68 14.80 -5.62 -5.95
C LYS A 68 14.75 -4.58 -7.08
N ASN A 69 15.57 -4.80 -8.10
CA ASN A 69 15.62 -3.95 -9.29
C ASN A 69 14.22 -3.68 -9.87
N PRO A 70 14.01 -2.49 -10.47
CA PRO A 70 12.73 -2.15 -11.06
C PRO A 70 12.37 -3.09 -12.21
N LEU A 71 11.13 -3.56 -12.19
CA LEU A 71 10.48 -4.15 -13.34
C LEU A 71 9.71 -3.02 -14.05
N CYS A 72 10.29 -2.46 -15.10
CA CYS A 72 9.63 -1.45 -15.92
C CYS A 72 8.84 -2.14 -17.04
N TYR A 73 7.51 -2.15 -16.90
CA TYR A 73 6.61 -2.81 -17.86
C TYR A 73 6.29 -1.91 -19.07
N SER A 74 6.43 -0.59 -18.91
CA SER A 74 6.31 0.39 -20.00
C SER A 74 7.36 1.49 -19.85
N SER A 75 7.50 2.34 -20.86
CA SER A 75 8.32 3.55 -20.78
C SER A 75 7.95 4.41 -19.56
N GLU A 76 6.71 4.38 -19.11
CA GLU A 76 6.18 5.31 -18.11
C GLU A 76 6.01 4.68 -16.73
N LYS A 77 6.06 3.35 -16.58
CA LYS A 77 5.73 2.67 -15.33
C LYS A 77 6.81 1.68 -14.91
N CYS A 78 7.33 1.87 -13.70
CA CYS A 78 8.28 0.95 -13.07
C CYS A 78 7.77 0.46 -11.72
N VAL A 79 8.00 -0.82 -11.46
CA VAL A 79 7.53 -1.49 -10.24
C VAL A 79 8.74 -1.99 -9.45
N PHE A 80 8.78 -1.60 -8.18
CA PHE A 80 9.81 -1.97 -7.22
C PHE A 80 9.21 -2.90 -6.18
N LYS A 81 9.91 -4.00 -5.91
CA LYS A 81 9.55 -4.91 -4.82
C LYS A 81 10.43 -4.59 -3.63
N VAL A 82 9.81 -4.15 -2.54
CA VAL A 82 10.47 -3.83 -1.29
C VAL A 82 10.08 -4.86 -0.25
N LYS A 83 11.08 -5.35 0.48
CA LYS A 83 10.84 -6.06 1.74
C LYS A 83 11.59 -5.34 2.85
N GLY A 84 10.86 -4.83 3.84
CA GLY A 84 11.41 -4.12 4.99
C GLY A 84 10.34 -3.80 6.01
N SER A 85 10.75 -3.75 7.28
CA SER A 85 9.83 -3.50 8.40
C SER A 85 9.51 -1.99 8.51
N PRO A 86 8.25 -1.60 8.78
CA PRO A 86 7.88 -0.21 9.03
C PRO A 86 8.61 0.39 10.24
N PRO A 87 8.84 1.72 10.28
CA PRO A 87 8.40 2.71 9.31
C PRO A 87 9.35 2.80 8.11
N VAL A 88 8.77 2.89 6.90
CA VAL A 88 9.52 3.04 5.64
C VAL A 88 8.91 4.17 4.81
N SER A 89 9.74 5.09 4.33
CA SER A 89 9.35 6.16 3.42
C SER A 89 9.82 5.90 2.00
N PHE A 90 8.96 6.16 1.03
CA PHE A 90 9.17 5.91 -0.39
C PHE A 90 8.96 7.17 -1.21
N ALA A 91 9.82 7.43 -2.19
CA ALA A 91 9.60 8.46 -3.20
C ALA A 91 10.15 8.01 -4.55
N CYS A 92 9.38 8.24 -5.61
CA CYS A 92 9.80 7.99 -6.98
C CYS A 92 10.66 9.16 -7.47
N VAL A 93 11.85 8.85 -8.00
CA VAL A 93 12.78 9.84 -8.53
C VAL A 93 12.93 9.61 -10.04
N HIS A 94 12.63 10.65 -10.81
CA HIS A 94 12.88 10.75 -12.23
C HIS A 94 14.10 11.64 -12.45
N GLN A 95 15.22 11.03 -12.76
CA GLN A 95 16.45 11.73 -13.09
C GLN A 95 16.58 11.85 -14.59
N ILE A 96 16.67 13.08 -15.10
CA ILE A 96 16.81 13.40 -16.52
C ILE A 96 18.13 14.15 -16.66
N ASP A 97 19.12 13.45 -17.19
CA ASP A 97 20.50 13.92 -17.24
C ASP A 97 21.04 14.27 -15.81
N SER A 98 22.28 14.70 -15.71
CA SER A 98 22.93 15.09 -14.44
C SER A 98 22.34 16.36 -13.80
N VAL A 99 21.46 17.07 -14.50
CA VAL A 99 21.03 18.44 -14.17
C VAL A 99 19.61 18.51 -13.59
N MET A 100 18.69 17.63 -13.99
CA MET A 100 17.27 17.76 -13.60
C MET A 100 16.70 16.51 -12.93
N ASN A 101 16.43 16.62 -11.63
CA ASN A 101 15.77 15.59 -10.83
C ASN A 101 14.36 16.02 -10.45
N ARG A 102 13.36 15.24 -10.86
CA ARG A 102 11.96 15.38 -10.43
C ARG A 102 11.63 14.27 -9.43
N GLN A 103 11.00 14.62 -8.32
CA GLN A 103 10.67 13.67 -7.26
C GLN A 103 9.18 13.71 -6.94
N SER A 104 8.59 12.55 -6.67
CA SER A 104 7.22 12.44 -6.19
C SER A 104 7.11 12.93 -4.74
N GLU A 105 5.88 13.10 -4.26
CA GLU A 105 5.65 13.15 -2.82
C GLU A 105 6.24 11.92 -2.12
N THR A 106 6.71 12.11 -0.89
CA THR A 106 7.26 11.03 -0.07
C THR A 106 6.14 10.38 0.72
N TYR A 107 5.89 9.10 0.48
CA TYR A 107 4.92 8.32 1.24
C TYR A 107 5.61 7.59 2.38
N THR A 108 5.16 7.82 3.61
CA THR A 108 5.65 7.10 4.79
C THR A 108 4.65 6.02 5.19
N TYR A 109 5.06 4.77 4.99
CA TYR A 109 4.35 3.60 5.47
C TYR A 109 4.71 3.34 6.92
N ASN A 110 3.74 3.55 7.80
CA ASN A 110 3.84 3.22 9.23
C ASN A 110 3.07 1.93 9.52
N HIS A 111 3.46 1.25 10.60
CA HIS A 111 2.60 0.23 11.22
C HIS A 111 1.36 0.93 11.78
N HIS A 112 0.35 1.17 10.96
CA HIS A 112 -0.99 1.27 11.51
C HIS A 112 -1.37 -0.12 11.97
N GLU A 113 -1.44 -0.29 13.29
CA GLU A 113 -2.25 -1.35 13.88
C GLU A 113 -3.66 -1.14 13.36
N GLU A 114 -4.06 -1.97 12.40
CA GLU A 114 -5.45 -2.25 12.13
C GLU A 114 -5.98 -2.92 13.39
N GLY A 115 -6.27 -2.11 14.41
CA GLY A 115 -7.00 -2.55 15.59
C GLY A 115 -8.32 -3.10 15.08
N VAL A 116 -8.65 -4.31 15.50
CA VAL A 116 -9.97 -4.89 15.27
C VAL A 116 -10.99 -3.83 15.66
N SER A 117 -11.76 -3.34 14.68
CA SER A 117 -12.69 -2.24 14.91
C SER A 117 -13.56 -2.56 16.12
N SER A 118 -13.61 -1.66 17.10
CA SER A 118 -14.44 -1.83 18.31
C SER A 118 -15.89 -2.21 17.94
N PHE A 119 -16.40 -1.69 16.82
CA PHE A 119 -17.67 -2.10 16.26
C PHE A 119 -17.76 -3.59 15.93
N TYR A 120 -16.74 -4.18 15.30
CA TYR A 120 -16.71 -5.61 14.98
C TYR A 120 -16.73 -6.50 16.23
N ILE A 121 -16.04 -6.08 17.29
CA ILE A 121 -16.02 -6.79 18.57
C ILE A 121 -17.41 -6.77 19.20
N CYS A 122 -18.06 -5.60 19.24
CA CYS A 122 -19.42 -5.45 19.77
C CYS A 122 -20.43 -6.29 18.99
N PHE A 123 -20.46 -6.18 17.65
CA PHE A 123 -21.40 -6.92 16.81
C PHE A 123 -21.22 -8.44 16.93
N SER A 124 -19.98 -8.93 16.95
CA SER A 124 -19.71 -10.37 17.10
C SER A 124 -20.20 -10.90 18.46
N SER A 125 -20.10 -10.08 19.50
CA SER A 125 -20.55 -10.44 20.85
C SER A 125 -22.07 -10.59 20.93
N PHE A 126 -22.82 -9.68 20.31
CA PHE A 126 -24.30 -9.76 20.26
C PHE A 126 -24.79 -10.99 19.49
N ILE A 127 -24.15 -11.34 18.37
CA ILE A 127 -24.50 -12.53 17.59
C ILE A 127 -24.28 -13.80 18.41
N ALA A 128 -23.13 -13.90 19.10
CA ALA A 128 -22.82 -15.05 19.94
C ALA A 128 -23.86 -15.24 21.06
N VAL A 129 -24.23 -14.17 21.76
CA VAL A 129 -25.23 -14.21 22.83
C VAL A 129 -26.61 -14.60 22.28
N GLY A 130 -27.02 -14.04 21.13
CA GLY A 130 -28.29 -14.36 20.50
C GLY A 130 -28.41 -15.85 20.14
N LEU A 131 -27.34 -16.44 19.62
CA LEU A 131 -27.30 -17.88 19.30
C LEU A 131 -27.43 -18.76 20.54
N ILE A 132 -26.80 -18.38 21.66
CA ILE A 132 -26.89 -19.11 22.93
C ILE A 132 -28.32 -19.07 23.47
N ILE A 133 -28.98 -17.92 23.41
CA ILE A 133 -30.36 -17.78 23.89
C ILE A 133 -31.31 -18.63 23.03
N MET A 134 -31.12 -18.61 21.70
CA MET A 134 -31.91 -19.42 20.77
C MET A 134 -31.74 -20.93 21.02
N THR A 135 -30.52 -21.42 21.23
CA THR A 135 -30.29 -22.84 21.51
C THR A 135 -30.88 -23.26 22.85
N VAL A 136 -30.73 -22.45 23.90
CA VAL A 136 -31.35 -22.72 25.21
C VAL A 136 -32.87 -22.74 25.09
N ALA A 137 -33.48 -21.81 24.34
CA ALA A 137 -34.91 -21.78 24.12
C ALA A 137 -35.41 -23.04 23.38
N VAL A 138 -34.70 -23.49 22.35
CA VAL A 138 -35.03 -24.72 21.61
C VAL A 138 -34.90 -25.96 22.50
N ILE A 139 -33.85 -26.04 23.33
CA ILE A 139 -33.65 -27.14 24.27
C ILE A 139 -34.78 -27.15 25.33
N MET A 140 -35.13 -26.00 25.90
CA MET A 140 -36.25 -25.93 26.85
C MET A 140 -37.59 -26.27 26.20
N ALA A 141 -37.82 -25.86 24.95
CA ALA A 141 -39.04 -26.18 24.22
C ALA A 141 -39.15 -27.66 23.84
N THR A 142 -38.02 -28.34 23.64
CA THR A 142 -37.99 -29.79 23.35
C THR A 142 -38.08 -30.64 24.60
N ILE A 143 -37.58 -30.18 25.75
CA ILE A 143 -37.69 -30.90 27.04
C ILE A 143 -39.06 -30.71 27.68
N ARG A 144 -39.70 -29.55 27.49
CA ARG A 144 -41.05 -29.26 28.03
C ARG A 144 -42.21 -29.80 27.17
N LYS A 145 -41.90 -30.57 26.12
CA LYS A 145 -42.87 -31.21 25.22
C LYS A 145 -42.82 -32.72 25.43
#